data_AF-A0A919DSK9-F1
#
_entry.id   AF-A0A919DSK9-F1
#
_cell.length_a   1.000
_cell.length_b   1.000
_cell.length_c   1.000
_cell.angle_alpha   90.00
_cell.angle_beta   90.00
_cell.angle_gamma   90.00
#
_symmetry.space_group_name_H-M   'P 1'
#
loop_
_entity.id
_entity.type
_entity.pdbx_description
1 polymer ?
#
loop_
_entity_poly.entity_id
_entity_poly.type
_entity_poly.pdbx_seq_one_letter_code
_entity_poly.pdbx_strand_id
1 'polypeptide(L)'
;MSKTIHAVRLDVDGTLTDLQLPLGWGFLEELREQVDGWVEIAHYARPDGNRRLSIAVDSDGQARKKENLYATALVSAVYTKQLPYCLYGPVVLIGALDDTRHHTDIPKALHEVLPKVMKALATRYSTTA
;
A
#
# COMPACT_ATOMS: atom_id res chain seq x y z
N MET A 1 23.85 10.74 6.09
CA MET A 1 23.26 9.76 5.15
C MET A 1 21.76 9.94 5.20
N SER A 2 21.10 10.16 4.06
CA SER A 2 19.64 10.05 4.01
C SER A 2 19.29 8.59 4.29
N LYS A 3 18.46 8.35 5.30
CA LYS A 3 17.95 7.02 5.60
C LYS A 3 16.85 6.72 4.57
N THR A 4 16.78 5.50 4.06
CA THR A 4 15.68 5.06 3.19
C THR A 4 14.84 4.00 3.89
N ILE A 5 13.64 3.77 3.37
CA ILE A 5 12.79 2.65 3.73
C ILE A 5 12.38 1.85 2.51
N HIS A 6 12.20 0.55 2.72
CA HIS A 6 11.61 -0.36 1.76
C HIS A 6 10.08 -0.20 1.76
N ALA A 7 9.54 0.06 0.58
CA ALA A 7 8.12 0.12 0.31
C ALA A 7 7.80 -0.75 -0.91
N VAL A 8 6.52 -1.05 -1.11
CA VAL A 8 6.06 -1.78 -2.30
C VAL A 8 4.91 -1.05 -2.94
N ARG A 9 5.03 -0.70 -4.21
CA ARG A 9 3.89 -0.26 -5.02
C ARG A 9 3.11 -1.48 -5.48
N LEU A 10 1.80 -1.44 -5.30
CA LEU A 10 0.85 -2.39 -5.82
C LEU A 10 -0.02 -1.70 -6.87
N ASP A 11 0.18 -2.08 -8.12
CA ASP A 11 -0.54 -1.53 -9.27
C ASP A 11 -1.92 -2.19 -9.42
N VAL A 12 -2.79 -1.55 -10.21
CA VAL A 12 -4.20 -1.97 -10.40
C VAL A 12 -4.35 -3.37 -11.00
N ASP A 13 -3.33 -3.85 -11.72
CA ASP A 13 -3.29 -5.17 -12.33
C ASP A 13 -2.71 -6.27 -11.41
N GLY A 14 -2.29 -5.88 -10.19
CA GLY A 14 -1.68 -6.79 -9.22
C GLY A 14 -0.14 -6.84 -9.30
N THR A 15 0.49 -6.06 -10.17
CA THR A 15 1.94 -5.94 -10.24
C THR A 15 2.50 -5.34 -8.96
N LEU A 16 3.59 -5.94 -8.45
CA LEU A 16 4.33 -5.47 -7.29
C LEU A 16 5.65 -4.86 -7.75
N THR A 17 5.95 -3.64 -7.31
CA THR A 17 7.23 -2.98 -7.56
C THR A 17 7.88 -2.62 -6.22
N ASP A 18 9.09 -3.12 -5.99
CA ASP A 18 9.90 -2.75 -4.83
C ASP A 18 10.42 -1.32 -4.96
N LEU A 19 10.32 -0.55 -3.89
CA LEU A 19 10.71 0.85 -3.83
C LEU A 19 11.67 1.12 -2.67
N GLN A 20 12.56 2.09 -2.90
CA GLN A 20 13.39 2.71 -1.87
C GLN A 20 12.95 4.16 -1.71
N LEU A 21 12.28 4.47 -0.60
CA LEU A 21 11.77 5.81 -0.35
C LEU A 21 12.67 6.54 0.65
N PRO A 22 12.92 7.85 0.47
CA PRO A 22 13.67 8.63 1.46
C PRO A 22 12.87 8.75 2.76
N LEU A 23 13.53 8.60 3.91
CA LEU A 23 12.95 8.88 5.22
C LEU A 23 13.12 10.37 5.52
N GLY A 24 12.01 11.10 5.67
CA GLY A 24 12.01 12.52 6.00
C GLY A 24 11.76 13.41 4.78
N TRP A 25 12.67 14.36 4.52
CA TRP A 25 12.50 15.31 3.42
C TRP A 25 12.52 14.60 2.06
N GLY A 26 11.58 14.93 1.18
CA GLY A 26 11.39 14.25 -0.12
C GLY A 26 10.43 13.06 -0.08
N PHE A 27 10.01 12.58 1.09
CA PHE A 27 9.16 11.38 1.20
C PHE A 27 7.79 11.56 0.52
N LEU A 28 7.13 12.70 0.77
CA LEU A 28 5.81 12.97 0.19
C LEU A 28 5.90 13.26 -1.30
N GLU A 29 6.94 13.95 -1.76
CA GLU A 29 7.18 14.18 -3.19
C GLU A 29 7.38 12.85 -3.93
N GLU A 30 8.23 11.96 -3.42
CA GLU A 30 8.47 10.65 -4.01
C GLU A 30 7.16 9.83 -4.03
N LEU A 31 6.40 9.81 -2.93
CA LEU A 31 5.10 9.12 -2.91
C LEU A 31 4.12 9.66 -3.96
N ARG A 32 4.11 10.97 -4.24
CA ARG A 32 3.23 11.57 -5.25
C ARG A 32 3.53 11.02 -6.64
N GLU A 33 4.81 10.82 -6.96
CA GLU A 33 5.22 10.21 -8.22
C GLU A 33 4.74 8.75 -8.31
N GLN A 34 4.82 8.01 -7.20
CA GLN A 34 4.44 6.59 -7.17
C GLN A 34 2.92 6.36 -7.21
N VAL A 35 2.12 7.23 -6.59
CA VAL A 35 0.65 7.12 -6.64
C VAL A 35 0.02 7.90 -7.79
N ASP A 36 0.82 8.67 -8.55
CA ASP A 36 0.41 9.52 -9.68
C ASP A 36 -0.63 10.58 -9.27
N GLY A 37 -0.44 11.25 -8.13
CA GLY A 37 -1.47 12.17 -7.63
C GLY A 37 -1.15 12.80 -6.28
N TRP A 38 -2.17 13.41 -5.68
CA TRP A 38 -2.05 13.99 -4.35
C TRP A 38 -2.05 12.88 -3.30
N VAL A 39 -1.03 12.84 -2.45
CA VAL A 39 -0.88 11.74 -1.51
C VAL A 39 -1.74 11.96 -0.27
N GLU A 40 -2.57 10.96 0.02
CA GLU A 40 -3.11 10.70 1.36
C GLU A 40 -2.48 9.43 1.92
N ILE A 41 -2.19 9.42 3.22
CA ILE A 41 -1.67 8.23 3.90
C ILE A 41 -2.72 7.72 4.88
N ALA A 42 -3.19 6.50 4.64
CA ALA A 42 -4.13 5.81 5.51
C ALA A 42 -3.41 4.76 6.35
N HIS A 43 -3.82 4.61 7.61
CA HIS A 43 -3.21 3.66 8.55
C HIS A 43 -4.22 2.56 8.91
N TYR A 44 -3.83 1.32 8.69
CA TYR A 44 -4.64 0.14 8.95
C TYR A 44 -3.98 -0.72 10.01
N ALA A 45 -4.73 -0.98 11.10
CA ALA A 45 -4.26 -1.79 12.21
C ALA A 45 -5.23 -2.93 12.49
N ARG A 46 -4.71 -4.11 12.81
CA ARG A 46 -5.55 -5.16 13.40
C ARG A 46 -6.22 -4.67 14.69
N PRO A 47 -7.37 -5.25 15.07
CA PRO A 47 -8.03 -4.94 16.34
C PRO A 47 -7.13 -5.14 17.57
N ASP A 48 -6.14 -6.03 17.48
CA ASP A 48 -5.14 -6.28 18.53
C ASP A 48 -4.05 -5.20 18.63
N GLY A 49 -4.03 -4.22 17.71
CA GLY A 49 -3.08 -3.11 17.67
C GLY A 49 -1.64 -3.47 17.26
N ASN A 50 -1.32 -4.77 17.16
CA ASN A 50 0.04 -5.28 17.03
C ASN A 50 0.55 -5.33 15.59
N ARG A 51 -0.34 -5.30 14.60
CA ARG A 51 0.03 -5.24 13.18
C ARG A 51 -0.55 -3.97 12.58
N ARG A 52 0.33 -3.06 12.18
CA ARG A 52 -0.01 -1.79 11.56
C ARG A 52 0.66 -1.73 10.19
N LEU A 53 -0.10 -1.31 9.20
CA LEU A 53 0.34 -1.05 7.84
C LEU A 53 -0.14 0.35 7.50
N SER A 54 0.74 1.19 6.96
CA SER A 54 0.31 2.45 6.36
C SER A 54 0.32 2.27 4.85
N ILE A 55 -0.58 2.94 4.15
CA ILE A 55 -0.58 2.94 2.69
C ILE A 55 -0.71 4.36 2.20
N ALA A 56 0.02 4.69 1.15
CA ALA A 56 -0.16 5.93 0.41
C ALA A 56 -1.08 5.68 -0.78
N VAL A 57 -2.03 6.59 -0.99
CA VAL A 57 -3.01 6.56 -2.07
C VAL A 57 -3.13 7.95 -2.70
N ASP A 58 -3.66 8.01 -3.92
CA ASP A 58 -4.12 9.28 -4.49
C ASP A 58 -5.44 9.71 -3.84
N SER A 59 -5.46 10.89 -3.20
CA SER A 59 -6.63 11.45 -2.51
C SER A 59 -7.81 11.65 -3.46
N ASP A 60 -7.54 11.93 -4.74
CA ASP A 60 -8.56 12.11 -5.77
C ASP A 60 -8.73 10.86 -6.66
N GLY A 61 -8.15 9.73 -6.25
CA GLY A 61 -8.07 8.52 -7.06
C GLY A 61 -9.45 8.00 -7.48
N GLN A 62 -10.44 8.08 -6.58
CA GLN A 62 -11.81 7.60 -6.86
C GLN A 62 -12.45 8.29 -8.07
N ALA A 63 -12.18 9.58 -8.29
CA ALA A 63 -12.79 10.33 -9.37
C ALA A 63 -12.14 10.07 -10.74
N ARG A 64 -10.91 9.55 -10.77
CA ARG A 64 -10.05 9.58 -11.98
C ARG A 64 -9.41 8.25 -12.34
N LYS A 65 -9.30 7.31 -11.41
CA LYS A 65 -8.51 6.08 -11.57
C LYS A 65 -9.38 4.85 -11.43
N LYS A 66 -8.88 3.74 -11.98
CA LYS A 66 -9.53 2.43 -11.85
C LYS A 66 -9.40 1.91 -10.41
N GLU A 67 -10.36 1.10 -10.00
CA GLU A 67 -10.30 0.38 -8.73
C GLU A 67 -9.10 -0.56 -8.67
N ASN A 68 -8.42 -0.56 -7.53
CA ASN A 68 -7.35 -1.49 -7.20
C ASN A 68 -7.91 -2.55 -6.25
N LEU A 69 -8.52 -3.58 -6.84
CA LEU A 69 -9.15 -4.67 -6.09
C LEU A 69 -8.11 -5.51 -5.32
N TYR A 70 -6.89 -5.61 -5.84
CA TYR A 70 -5.77 -6.28 -5.16
C TYR A 70 -5.40 -5.57 -3.85
N ALA A 71 -5.16 -4.25 -3.91
CA ALA A 71 -4.84 -3.46 -2.72
C ALA A 71 -6.01 -3.45 -1.72
N THR A 72 -7.24 -3.30 -2.22
CA THR A 72 -8.45 -3.32 -1.39
C THR A 72 -8.60 -4.63 -0.62
N ALA A 73 -8.37 -5.77 -1.29
CA ALA A 73 -8.43 -7.10 -0.67
C ALA A 73 -7.31 -7.33 0.34
N LEU A 74 -6.08 -6.93 -0.01
CA LEU A 74 -4.93 -7.01 0.87
C LEU A 74 -5.18 -6.24 2.18
N VAL A 75 -5.61 -4.99 2.06
CA VAL A 75 -5.88 -4.13 3.22
C VAL A 75 -7.05 -4.67 4.05
N SER A 76 -8.11 -5.16 3.41
CA SER A 76 -9.22 -5.82 4.13
C SER A 76 -8.75 -7.04 4.94
N ALA A 77 -7.82 -7.83 4.38
CA ALA A 77 -7.23 -8.99 5.07
C ALA A 77 -6.32 -8.57 6.25
N VAL A 78 -5.55 -7.50 6.10
CA VAL A 78 -4.72 -6.94 7.17
C VAL A 78 -5.59 -6.36 8.28
N TYR A 79 -6.59 -5.57 7.93
CA TYR A 79 -7.52 -4.90 8.84
C TYR A 79 -8.54 -5.86 9.47
N THR A 80 -8.66 -7.09 8.94
CA THR A 80 -9.62 -8.14 9.36
C THR A 80 -11.08 -7.68 9.30
N LYS A 81 -11.37 -6.67 8.47
CA LYS A 81 -12.69 -6.11 8.20
C LYS A 81 -12.74 -5.69 6.74
N GLN A 82 -13.93 -5.78 6.14
CA GLN A 82 -14.14 -5.26 4.80
C GLN A 82 -14.01 -3.73 4.82
N LEU A 83 -13.26 -3.16 3.87
CA LEU A 83 -13.26 -1.72 3.67
C LEU A 83 -14.62 -1.27 3.12
N PRO A 84 -15.18 -0.14 3.61
CA PRO A 84 -16.44 0.38 3.10
C PRO A 84 -16.32 1.03 1.70
N TYR A 85 -15.12 1.03 1.11
CA TYR A 85 -14.79 1.61 -0.18
C TYR A 85 -13.66 0.81 -0.86
N CYS A 86 -13.53 0.97 -2.18
CA CYS A 86 -12.38 0.48 -2.94
C CYS A 86 -11.22 1.48 -2.85
N LEU A 87 -9.99 0.99 -2.92
CA LEU A 87 -8.82 1.81 -3.24
C LEU A 87 -8.75 2.00 -4.75
N TYR A 88 -8.17 3.12 -5.20
CA TYR A 88 -8.14 3.50 -6.62
C TYR A 88 -6.72 3.85 -7.06
N GLY A 89 -6.33 3.39 -8.24
CA GLY A 89 -4.99 3.59 -8.80
C GLY A 89 -3.89 2.78 -8.10
N PRO A 90 -2.62 3.09 -8.41
CA PRO A 90 -1.48 2.54 -7.69
C PRO A 90 -1.52 2.89 -6.20
N VAL A 91 -1.17 1.94 -5.35
CA VAL A 91 -1.11 2.10 -3.90
C VAL A 91 0.29 1.75 -3.42
N VAL A 92 0.89 2.55 -2.56
CA VAL A 92 2.20 2.23 -1.99
C VAL A 92 2.04 1.75 -0.56
N LEU A 93 2.48 0.51 -0.30
CA LEU A 93 2.54 -0.08 1.03
C LEU A 93 3.80 0.41 1.74
N ILE A 94 3.62 0.98 2.93
CA ILE A 94 4.68 1.48 3.81
C ILE A 94 4.47 0.98 5.24
N GLY A 95 5.53 0.89 6.02
CA GLY A 95 5.45 0.39 7.39
C GLY A 95 4.61 1.26 8.33
N ALA A 96 4.57 0.81 9.58
CA ALA A 96 3.96 1.56 10.67
C ALA A 96 4.74 2.85 10.97
N LEU A 97 4.16 3.74 11.77
CA LEU A 97 4.89 4.86 12.36
C LEU A 97 5.77 4.35 13.51
N ASP A 98 7.03 4.80 13.54
CA ASP A 98 7.91 4.66 14.70
C ASP A 98 7.60 5.71 15.79
N ASP A 99 8.36 5.68 16.89
CA ASP A 99 8.19 6.62 18.02
C ASP A 99 8.40 8.09 17.63
N THR A 100 9.12 8.32 16.52
CA THR A 100 9.36 9.65 15.96
C THR A 100 8.35 10.05 14.89
N ARG A 101 7.30 9.26 14.69
CA ARG A 101 6.26 9.43 13.66
C ARG A 101 6.82 9.41 12.23
N HIS A 102 7.90 8.68 12.01
CA HIS A 102 8.34 8.34 10.67
C HIS A 102 7.80 6.99 10.25
N HIS A 103 7.51 6.83 8.96
CA HIS A 103 7.16 5.53 8.43
C HIS A 103 8.37 4.60 8.44
N THR A 104 8.11 3.35 8.81
CA THR A 104 9.10 2.28 8.84
C THR A 104 9.07 1.47 7.55
N ASP A 105 10.00 0.54 7.41
CA ASP A 105 9.95 -0.48 6.36
C ASP A 105 8.65 -1.28 6.43
N ILE A 106 8.18 -1.75 5.29
CA ILE A 106 7.19 -2.84 5.28
C ILE A 106 7.76 -4.05 6.04
N PRO A 107 6.96 -4.73 6.88
CA PRO A 107 7.44 -5.90 7.60
C PRO A 107 7.94 -6.99 6.63
N LYS A 108 9.12 -7.55 6.89
CA LYS A 108 9.74 -8.59 6.04
C LYS A 108 8.78 -9.74 5.70
N ALA A 109 8.02 -10.22 6.69
CA ALA A 109 7.05 -11.29 6.47
C ALA A 109 5.93 -10.90 5.50
N LEU A 110 5.53 -9.63 5.44
CA LEU A 110 4.57 -9.15 4.44
C LEU A 110 5.23 -9.17 3.07
N HIS A 111 6.44 -8.63 2.93
CA HIS A 111 7.21 -8.62 1.68
C HIS A 111 7.33 -10.02 1.06
N GLU A 112 7.71 -11.02 1.85
CA GLU A 112 7.86 -12.42 1.39
C GLU A 112 6.53 -13.08 0.96
N VAL A 113 5.40 -12.63 1.53
CA VAL A 113 4.08 -13.23 1.32
C VAL A 113 3.30 -12.52 0.21
N LEU A 114 3.56 -11.25 -0.06
CA LEU A 114 2.86 -10.45 -1.07
C LEU A 114 2.75 -11.13 -2.45
N PRO A 115 3.82 -11.70 -3.04
CA PRO A 115 3.71 -12.37 -4.34
C PRO A 115 2.73 -13.56 -4.32
N LYS A 116 2.70 -14.31 -3.22
CA LYS A 116 1.78 -15.45 -3.05
C LYS A 116 0.34 -14.97 -2.92
N VAL A 117 0.11 -13.88 -2.19
CA VAL A 117 -1.21 -13.26 -2.04
C VAL A 117 -1.70 -12.75 -3.40
N MET A 118 -0.86 -12.01 -4.14
CA MET A 118 -1.24 -11.52 -5.47
C MET A 118 -1.57 -12.66 -6.42
N LYS A 119 -0.78 -13.74 -6.43
CA LYS A 119 -1.08 -14.95 -7.23
C LYS A 119 -2.41 -15.60 -6.84
N ALA A 120 -2.75 -15.66 -5.55
CA ALA A 120 -4.02 -16.22 -5.09
C ALA A 120 -5.22 -15.31 -5.44
N LEU A 121 -5.02 -13.99 -5.38
CA LEU A 121 -6.03 -13.01 -5.78
C LEU A 121 -6.19 -12.96 -7.30
N ALA A 122 -5.12 -13.24 -8.06
CA ALA A 122 -5.14 -13.26 -9.51
C ALA A 122 -6.30 -14.13 -9.98
N THR A 123 -6.45 -15.38 -9.51
CA THR A 123 -7.59 -16.25 -9.92
C THR A 123 -8.98 -15.67 -9.67
N ARG A 124 -9.13 -14.74 -8.73
CA ARG A 124 -10.40 -14.10 -8.38
C ARG A 124 -10.68 -12.84 -9.19
N TYR A 125 -9.63 -12.08 -9.53
CA TYR A 125 -9.74 -10.85 -10.32
C TYR A 125 -9.42 -11.07 -11.80
N SER A 126 -8.87 -12.25 -12.13
CA SER A 126 -8.74 -12.83 -13.45
C SER A 126 -10.01 -13.61 -13.78
N THR A 127 -11.14 -12.93 -13.83
CA THR A 127 -12.31 -13.44 -14.56
C THR A 127 -12.67 -12.46 -15.66
N THR A 128 -12.13 -12.79 -16.84
CA THR A 128 -12.73 -12.80 -18.20
C THR A 128 -13.59 -11.59 -18.61
N ALA A 129 -13.36 -10.91 -19.74
CA ALA A 129 -12.87 -11.37 -21.05
C ALA A 129 -12.05 -10.27 -21.76
#